data_AF-A0A8H6AHL9-F1
#
_entry.id   AF-A0A8H6AHL9-F1
#
_cell.length_a   1.000
_cell.length_b   1.000
_cell.length_c   1.000
_cell.angle_alpha   90.00
_cell.angle_beta   90.00
_cell.angle_gamma   90.00
#
_symmetry.space_group_name_H-M   'P 1'
#
loop_
_entity.id
_entity.type
_entity.pdbx_description
1 polymer ?
#
loop_
_entity_poly.entity_id
_entity_poly.type
_entity_poly.pdbx_seq_one_letter_code
_entity_poly.pdbx_strand_id
1 'polypeptide(L)'
;MASFDINTTGDDVLKHFSKYAEVKTFVMTGPSENGIGAESAITLAFASLQRIILVGRTESKVISVIEAIRKINPDIEVAFVEIDLIINKSVRQAEKTKTLTDKIHVLINNSGVMAVKHYATCVDGVES
;
A
#
# COMPACT_ATOMS: atom_id res chain seq x y z
N MET A 1 -4.29 18.62 21.63
CA MET A 1 -4.67 17.75 20.49
C MET A 1 -3.90 18.23 19.27
N ALA A 2 -3.41 17.32 18.43
CA ALA A 2 -2.89 17.74 17.12
C ALA A 2 -4.05 18.40 16.34
N SER A 3 -3.77 19.51 15.67
CA SER A 3 -4.73 20.18 14.78
C SER A 3 -4.29 19.92 13.35
N PHE A 4 -5.22 19.44 12.52
CA PHE A 4 -5.00 19.17 11.10
C PHE A 4 -5.94 20.02 10.26
N ASP A 5 -5.45 20.50 9.12
CA ASP A 5 -6.17 21.34 8.17
C ASP A 5 -5.83 20.91 6.72
N ILE A 6 -6.29 21.69 5.74
CA ILE A 6 -6.09 21.41 4.32
C ILE A 6 -4.62 21.42 3.87
N ASN A 7 -3.73 22.03 4.64
CA ASN A 7 -2.29 22.08 4.33
C ASN A 7 -1.50 20.97 5.05
N THR A 8 -2.16 20.13 5.85
CA THR A 8 -1.52 19.04 6.57
C THR A 8 -0.98 17.99 5.61
N THR A 9 0.31 17.68 5.73
CA THR A 9 0.98 16.68 4.91
C THR A 9 1.00 15.30 5.56
N GLY A 10 1.35 14.26 4.78
CA GLY A 10 1.59 12.93 5.32
C GLY A 10 2.68 12.92 6.41
N ASP A 11 3.73 13.72 6.22
CA ASP A 11 4.81 13.87 7.21
C ASP A 11 4.30 14.45 8.52
N ASP A 12 3.41 15.43 8.47
CA ASP A 12 2.83 16.04 9.68
C ASP A 12 1.96 15.04 10.45
N VAL A 13 1.19 14.21 9.74
CA VAL A 13 0.44 13.11 10.35
C VAL A 13 1.40 12.09 10.97
N LEU A 14 2.45 11.71 10.24
CA LEU A 14 3.41 10.72 10.72
C LEU A 14 4.15 11.19 11.98
N LYS A 15 4.59 12.45 12.05
CA LYS A 15 5.23 13.02 13.25
C LYS A 15 4.39 12.85 14.52
N HIS A 16 3.07 12.89 14.40
CA HIS A 16 2.16 12.76 15.55
C HIS A 16 1.79 11.31 15.88
N PHE A 17 1.77 10.42 14.88
CA PHE A 17 1.25 9.06 15.03
C PHE A 17 2.27 7.94 14.79
N SER A 18 3.54 8.25 14.54
CA SER A 18 4.62 7.28 14.24
C SER A 18 4.71 6.14 15.26
N LYS A 19 4.52 6.43 16.55
CA LYS A 19 4.50 5.42 17.62
C LYS A 19 3.46 4.31 17.42
N TYR A 20 2.36 4.61 16.73
CA TYR A 20 1.32 3.63 16.41
C TYR A 20 1.67 2.80 15.18
N ALA A 21 2.77 3.09 14.51
CA ALA A 21 3.26 2.36 13.35
C ALA A 21 4.40 1.39 13.76
N GLU A 22 5.06 1.65 14.88
CA GLU A 22 6.22 0.87 15.36
C GLU A 22 5.96 -0.65 15.42
N VAL A 23 6.88 -1.41 14.84
CA VAL A 23 6.89 -2.89 14.85
C VAL A 23 5.59 -3.50 14.31
N LYS A 24 4.96 -2.82 13.34
CA LYS A 24 3.74 -3.31 12.68
C LYS A 24 3.98 -3.69 11.22
N THR A 25 3.08 -4.56 10.76
CA THR A 25 2.94 -4.97 9.37
C THR A 25 1.79 -4.22 8.72
N PHE A 26 2.11 -3.47 7.67
CA PHE A 26 1.15 -2.77 6.83
C PHE A 26 0.95 -3.52 5.51
N VAL A 27 -0.29 -3.59 5.04
CA VAL A 27 -0.63 -4.03 3.69
C VAL A 27 -1.31 -2.88 2.98
N MET A 28 -0.88 -2.56 1.76
CA MET A 28 -1.43 -1.44 1.00
C MET A 28 -1.70 -1.83 -0.45
N THR A 29 -2.89 -1.48 -0.94
CA THR A 29 -3.24 -1.62 -2.35
C THR A 29 -3.00 -0.33 -3.13
N GLY A 30 -2.71 -0.43 -4.43
CA GLY A 30 -2.47 0.71 -5.30
C GLY A 30 -1.16 1.48 -5.05
N PRO A 31 -0.01 0.80 -4.85
CA PRO A 31 1.26 1.44 -4.52
C PRO A 31 2.04 1.90 -5.77
N SER A 32 1.37 2.08 -6.92
CA SER A 32 2.06 2.48 -8.15
C SER A 32 2.66 3.87 -8.00
N GLU A 33 3.84 4.06 -8.57
CA GLU A 33 4.56 5.33 -8.59
C GLU A 33 3.69 6.51 -9.04
N ASN A 34 4.03 7.71 -8.56
CA ASN A 34 3.28 8.95 -8.80
C ASN A 34 1.82 8.97 -8.28
N GLY A 35 1.43 8.01 -7.45
CA GLY A 35 0.11 7.95 -6.80
C GLY A 35 0.15 8.18 -5.29
N ILE A 36 -1.03 8.40 -4.70
CA ILE A 36 -1.20 8.59 -3.24
C ILE A 36 -0.71 7.36 -2.45
N GLY A 37 -0.90 6.15 -2.98
CA GLY A 37 -0.42 4.94 -2.33
C GLY A 37 1.11 4.88 -2.27
N ALA A 38 1.80 5.25 -3.35
CA ALA A 38 3.26 5.34 -3.35
C ALA A 38 3.77 6.35 -2.33
N GLU A 39 3.21 7.57 -2.35
CA GLU A 39 3.59 8.61 -1.40
C GLU A 39 3.36 8.16 0.04
N SER A 40 2.17 7.61 0.34
CA SER A 40 1.83 7.12 1.68
C SER A 40 2.78 6.01 2.16
N ALA A 41 3.16 5.09 1.27
CA ALA A 41 4.10 4.01 1.59
C ALA A 41 5.52 4.54 1.86
N ILE A 42 5.96 5.53 1.08
CA ILE A 42 7.26 6.20 1.25
C ILE A 42 7.28 7.03 2.54
N THR A 43 6.23 7.81 2.82
CA THR A 43 6.08 8.54 4.09
C THR A 43 6.15 7.58 5.27
N LEU A 44 5.41 6.47 5.24
CA LEU A 44 5.42 5.46 6.30
C LEU A 44 6.81 4.85 6.55
N ALA A 45 7.70 4.85 5.55
CA ALA A 45 9.06 4.35 5.71
C ALA A 45 9.92 5.17 6.68
N PHE A 46 9.56 6.43 6.93
CA PHE A 46 10.20 7.27 7.94
C PHE A 46 9.81 6.91 9.38
N ALA A 47 8.82 6.02 9.57
CA ALA A 47 8.54 5.40 10.86
C ALA A 47 9.23 4.04 11.00
N SER A 48 9.36 3.55 12.23
CA SER A 48 10.00 2.26 12.53
C SER A 48 9.03 1.08 12.37
N LEU A 49 8.45 0.93 11.18
CA LEU A 49 7.63 -0.23 10.83
C LEU A 49 8.45 -1.53 10.85
N GLN A 50 7.79 -2.67 11.04
CA GLN A 50 8.44 -3.96 10.81
C GLN A 50 8.42 -4.32 9.33
N ARG A 51 7.25 -4.17 8.68
CA ARG A 51 7.05 -4.63 7.30
C ARG A 51 5.99 -3.81 6.58
N ILE A 52 6.20 -3.60 5.29
CA ILE A 52 5.18 -3.12 4.37
C ILE A 52 5.05 -4.07 3.18
N ILE A 53 3.82 -4.53 2.92
CA ILE A 53 3.46 -5.39 1.81
C ILE A 53 2.69 -4.54 0.79
N LEU A 54 3.29 -4.33 -0.36
CA LEU A 54 2.75 -3.55 -1.46
C LEU A 54 1.98 -4.49 -2.41
N VAL A 55 0.70 -4.20 -2.61
CA VAL A 55 -0.22 -5.05 -3.36
C VAL A 55 -0.68 -4.34 -4.63
N GLY A 56 -0.38 -4.90 -5.80
CA GLY A 56 -0.77 -4.31 -7.07
C GLY A 56 -0.66 -5.27 -8.24
N ARG A 57 -0.98 -4.79 -9.45
CA ARG A 57 -1.04 -5.62 -10.66
C ARG A 57 0.29 -5.80 -11.37
N THR A 58 1.23 -4.87 -11.19
CA THR A 58 2.43 -4.80 -12.02
C THR A 58 3.60 -4.36 -11.16
N GLU A 59 4.49 -5.30 -10.85
CA GLU A 59 5.65 -5.05 -10.00
C GLU A 59 6.54 -3.92 -10.54
N SER A 60 6.75 -3.88 -11.86
CA SER A 60 7.60 -2.85 -12.50
C SER A 60 7.13 -1.41 -12.26
N LYS A 61 5.85 -1.19 -11.93
CA LYS A 61 5.30 0.13 -11.57
C LYS A 61 5.46 0.48 -10.09
N VAL A 62 6.06 -0.42 -9.31
CA VAL A 62 6.19 -0.35 -7.84
C VAL A 62 7.66 -0.48 -7.42
N ILE A 63 8.56 -0.96 -8.29
CA ILE A 63 10.00 -1.09 -8.02
C ILE A 63 10.60 0.21 -7.45
N SER A 64 10.31 1.35 -8.06
CA SER A 64 10.82 2.66 -7.61
C SER A 64 10.38 3.00 -6.17
N VAL A 65 9.17 2.60 -5.79
CA VAL A 65 8.62 2.76 -4.42
C VAL A 65 9.34 1.83 -3.44
N ILE A 66 9.57 0.57 -3.83
CA ILE A 66 10.31 -0.41 -3.01
C ILE A 66 11.73 0.09 -2.74
N GLU A 67 12.41 0.59 -3.76
CA GLU A 67 13.77 1.14 -3.66
C GLU A 67 13.80 2.39 -2.76
N ALA A 68 12.82 3.28 -2.91
CA ALA A 68 12.70 4.48 -2.06
C ALA A 68 12.53 4.11 -0.58
N ILE A 69 11.65 3.16 -0.26
CA ILE A 69 11.43 2.68 1.11
C ILE A 69 12.74 2.10 1.68
N ARG A 70 13.40 1.20 0.94
CA ARG A 70 14.68 0.60 1.37
C ARG A 70 15.79 1.62 1.57
N LYS A 71 15.80 2.69 0.77
CA LYS A 71 16.77 3.79 0.90
C LYS A 71 16.52 4.62 2.16
N ILE A 72 15.25 4.85 2.51
CA ILE A 72 14.87 5.60 3.71
C ILE A 72 15.16 4.78 4.97
N ASN A 73 14.75 3.52 4.97
CA ASN A 73 14.93 2.64 6.11
C ASN A 73 15.19 1.20 5.64
N PRO A 74 16.45 0.73 5.67
CA PRO A 74 16.81 -0.62 5.23
C PRO A 74 16.34 -1.72 6.18
N ASP A 75 15.92 -1.38 7.41
CA ASP A 75 15.42 -2.35 8.39
C ASP A 75 13.95 -2.71 8.15
N ILE A 76 13.22 -1.94 7.34
CA ILE A 76 11.84 -2.26 6.96
C ILE A 76 11.86 -3.37 5.93
N GLU A 77 11.18 -4.47 6.25
CA GLU A 77 10.94 -5.51 5.26
C GLU A 77 9.91 -5.03 4.22
N VAL A 78 10.29 -5.05 2.95
CA VAL A 78 9.42 -4.66 1.84
C VAL A 78 9.18 -5.85 0.94
N ALA A 79 7.91 -6.19 0.75
CA ALA A 79 7.48 -7.25 -0.16
C ALA A 79 6.44 -6.73 -1.15
N PHE A 80 6.45 -7.29 -2.36
CA PHE A 80 5.40 -7.09 -3.35
C PHE A 80 4.57 -8.35 -3.49
N VAL A 81 3.25 -8.20 -3.61
CA VAL A 81 2.33 -9.30 -3.91
C VAL A 81 1.46 -8.89 -5.10
N GLU A 82 1.60 -9.65 -6.18
CA GLU A 82 0.83 -9.43 -7.40
C GLU A 82 -0.63 -9.86 -7.20
N ILE A 83 -1.54 -8.89 -7.27
CA ILE A 83 -3.00 -9.08 -7.16
C ILE A 83 -3.70 -8.12 -8.12
N ASP A 84 -4.65 -8.66 -8.88
CA ASP A 84 -5.63 -7.89 -9.61
C ASP A 84 -6.95 -7.84 -8.84
N LEU A 85 -7.27 -6.67 -8.29
CA LEU A 85 -8.49 -6.44 -7.51
C LEU A 85 -9.77 -6.51 -8.36
N ILE A 86 -9.66 -6.46 -9.70
CA ILE A 86 -10.79 -6.63 -10.61
C ILE A 86 -11.26 -8.10 -10.63
N ILE A 87 -10.37 -9.05 -10.31
CA ILE A 87 -10.63 -10.49 -10.42
C ILE A 87 -10.70 -11.13 -9.04
N ASN A 88 -11.86 -11.60 -8.58
CA ASN A 88 -12.00 -12.17 -7.24
C ASN A 88 -11.09 -13.38 -7.00
N LYS A 89 -10.85 -14.20 -8.03
CA LYS A 89 -9.90 -15.31 -7.96
C LYS A 89 -8.47 -14.82 -7.68
N SER A 90 -8.06 -13.68 -8.24
CA SER A 90 -6.76 -13.07 -7.98
C SER A 90 -6.71 -12.52 -6.56
N VAL A 91 -7.77 -11.86 -6.07
CA VAL A 91 -7.87 -11.41 -4.67
C VAL A 91 -7.68 -12.57 -3.68
N ARG A 92 -8.23 -13.75 -3.97
CA ARG A 92 -8.03 -14.93 -3.10
C ARG A 92 -6.56 -15.39 -3.04
N GLN A 93 -5.75 -15.09 -4.05
CA GLN A 93 -4.30 -15.33 -4.01
C GLN A 93 -3.57 -14.41 -3.01
N ALA A 94 -4.25 -13.43 -2.40
CA ALA A 94 -3.74 -12.69 -1.24
C ALA A 94 -3.35 -13.60 -0.08
N GLU A 95 -3.81 -14.86 -0.04
CA GLU A 95 -3.31 -15.83 0.94
C GLU A 95 -1.78 -15.98 0.94
N LYS A 96 -1.10 -15.66 -0.18
CA LYS A 96 0.36 -15.58 -0.27
C LYS A 96 0.96 -14.61 0.76
N THR A 97 0.21 -13.60 1.24
CA THR A 97 0.70 -12.72 2.31
C THR A 97 0.94 -13.47 3.62
N LYS A 98 0.28 -14.62 3.83
CA LYS A 98 0.48 -15.47 5.02
C LYS A 98 1.87 -16.09 5.06
N THR A 99 2.52 -16.28 3.92
CA THR A 99 3.92 -16.77 3.90
C THR A 99 4.90 -15.66 4.24
N LEU A 100 4.46 -14.40 4.15
CA LEU A 100 5.26 -13.24 4.52
C LEU A 100 5.07 -12.94 6.00
N THR A 101 3.83 -12.92 6.51
CA THR A 101 3.52 -12.51 7.87
C THR A 101 2.40 -13.34 8.51
N ASP A 102 2.53 -13.59 9.81
CA ASP A 102 1.45 -14.19 10.62
C ASP A 102 0.36 -13.18 11.00
N LYS A 103 0.67 -11.87 10.94
CA LYS A 103 -0.24 -10.83 11.41
C LYS A 103 -0.14 -9.55 10.58
N ILE A 104 -1.28 -9.19 9.99
CA ILE A 104 -1.51 -7.88 9.39
C ILE A 104 -2.07 -6.95 10.47
N HIS A 105 -1.42 -5.81 10.69
CA HIS A 105 -1.85 -4.84 11.69
C HIS A 105 -2.72 -3.75 11.08
N VAL A 106 -2.40 -3.35 9.84
CA VAL A 106 -3.10 -2.30 9.11
C VAL A 106 -3.28 -2.73 7.66
N LEU A 107 -4.49 -2.56 7.13
CA LEU A 107 -4.80 -2.71 5.71
C LEU A 107 -5.26 -1.35 5.17
N ILE A 108 -4.59 -0.86 4.13
CA ILE A 108 -4.92 0.40 3.45
C ILE A 108 -5.47 0.06 2.06
N ASN A 109 -6.80 0.14 1.93
CA ASN A 109 -7.49 -0.06 0.67
C ASN A 109 -7.47 1.25 -0.15
N ASN A 110 -6.37 1.48 -0.86
CA ASN A 110 -6.16 2.71 -1.62
C ASN A 110 -6.37 2.55 -3.14
N SER A 111 -6.19 1.36 -3.72
CA SER A 111 -6.41 1.13 -5.15
C SER A 111 -7.77 1.67 -5.62
N GLY A 112 -7.74 2.48 -6.67
CA GLY A 112 -8.93 3.01 -7.33
C GLY A 112 -8.68 3.23 -8.81
N VAL A 113 -9.75 3.14 -9.60
CA VAL A 113 -9.76 3.48 -11.02
C VAL A 113 -10.86 4.52 -11.22
N MET A 114 -10.59 5.54 -12.03
CA MET A 114 -11.53 6.61 -12.35
C MET A 114 -11.39 7.00 -13.82
N ALA A 115 -12.40 7.70 -14.35
CA ALA A 115 -12.46 8.15 -15.74
C ALA A 115 -12.38 7.02 -16.79
N VAL A 116 -13.03 5.89 -16.51
CA VAL A 116 -13.18 4.78 -17.46
C VAL A 116 -14.09 5.21 -18.61
N LYS A 117 -13.62 5.11 -19.86
CA LYS A 117 -14.35 5.60 -21.05
C LYS A 117 -15.60 4.77 -21.39
N HIS A 118 -15.56 3.48 -21.11
CA HIS A 118 -16.60 2.53 -21.48
C HIS A 118 -16.90 1.63 -20.30
N TYR A 119 -18.17 1.31 -20.12
CA TYR A 119 -18.59 0.28 -19.17
C TYR A 119 -17.90 -1.05 -19.51
N ALA A 120 -17.36 -1.69 -18.49
CA ALA A 120 -16.77 -3.01 -18.59
C ALA A 120 -17.23 -3.85 -17.39
N THR A 121 -17.14 -5.17 -17.56
CA THR A 121 -17.37 -6.12 -16.48
C THR A 121 -16.12 -6.96 -16.30
N CYS A 122 -15.80 -7.29 -15.05
CA CYS A 122 -14.79 -8.28 -14.74
C CYS A 122 -15.27 -9.70 -15.11
N VAL A 123 -14.35 -10.67 -14.97
CA VAL A 123 -14.64 -12.08 -15.25
C VAL A 123 -15.74 -12.68 -14.38
N ASP A 124 -16.05 -12.05 -13.24
CA ASP A 124 -17.10 -12.47 -12.32
C ASP A 124 -18.46 -11.78 -12.63
N GLY A 125 -18.55 -11.00 -13.71
CA GLY A 125 -19.76 -10.31 -14.13
C GLY A 125 -20.11 -9.05 -13.32
N VAL A 126 -19.18 -8.55 -12.51
CA VAL A 126 -19.31 -7.30 -11.75
C VAL A 126 -18.77 -6.13 -12.57
N GLU A 127 -19.36 -4.95 -12.46
CA GLU A 127 -18.83 -3.72 -13.06
C GLU A 127 -17.37 -3.49 -12.63
N SER A 128 -16.52 -3.10 -13.59
CA SER A 128 -15.06 -3.04 -13.44
C SER A 128 -14.48 -1.69 -13.85
#